data_AF-A0A358N4V2-F1
#
_entry.id   AF-A0A358N4V2-F1
#
_cell.length_a   1.000
_cell.length_b   1.000
_cell.length_c   1.000
_cell.angle_alpha   90.00
_cell.angle_beta   90.00
_cell.angle_gamma   90.00
#
_symmetry.space_group_name_H-M   'P 1'
#
loop_
_entity.id
_entity.type
_entity.pdbx_description
1 polymer ?
#
loop_
_entity_poly.entity_id
_entity_poly.type
_entity_poly.pdbx_seq_one_letter_code
_entity_poly.pdbx_strand_id
1 'polypeptide(L)'
;MSVPYLQELTLQLAIGASQLDPSLRSRHAQWLITQQRDDGGFAGREGDSDPYYTAFALRALWILDALDSKIGGRAAQFLKQRLTRKESIIDLISLIFGSAIVELAVGEIVISDEDLHWRQNVSDLLSTLRTDDGGFAKTPEGRAGSTYQTFLSILCYQ
;
A
#
# COMPACT_ATOMS: atom_id res chain seq x y z
N MET A 1 -11.14 16.80 -12.49
CA MET A 1 -10.34 16.40 -11.30
C MET A 1 -9.10 15.68 -11.82
N SER A 2 -7.92 16.01 -11.31
CA SER A 2 -6.69 15.29 -11.65
C SER A 2 -6.76 13.85 -11.11
N VAL A 3 -6.21 12.89 -11.85
CA VAL A 3 -6.05 11.52 -11.36
C VAL A 3 -5.09 11.54 -10.17
N PRO A 4 -5.39 10.86 -9.03
CA PRO A 4 -4.46 10.74 -7.92
C PRO A 4 -3.09 10.21 -8.36
N TYR A 5 -2.01 10.76 -7.81
CA TYR A 5 -0.64 10.45 -8.25
C TYR A 5 -0.34 8.96 -8.27
N LEU A 6 -0.78 8.21 -7.26
CA LEU A 6 -0.53 6.77 -7.18
C LEU A 6 -1.25 5.95 -8.24
N GLN A 7 -2.42 6.41 -8.71
CA GLN A 7 -3.14 5.77 -9.80
C GLN A 7 -2.42 6.05 -11.13
N GLU A 8 -2.04 7.31 -11.37
CA GLU A 8 -1.26 7.69 -12.55
C GLU A 8 0.08 6.93 -12.61
N LEU A 9 0.80 6.87 -11.48
CA LEU A 9 2.05 6.12 -11.37
C LEU A 9 1.85 4.63 -11.69
N THR A 10 0.81 3.99 -11.14
CA THR A 10 0.53 2.58 -11.44
C THR A 10 0.29 2.38 -12.93
N LEU A 11 -0.50 3.24 -13.59
CA LEU A 11 -0.78 3.13 -15.01
C LEU A 11 0.50 3.26 -15.85
N GLN A 12 1.33 4.26 -15.55
CA GLN A 12 2.62 4.46 -16.23
C GLN A 12 3.54 3.25 -16.06
N LEU A 13 3.62 2.69 -14.85
CA LEU A 13 4.41 1.49 -14.57
C LEU A 13 3.87 0.26 -15.29
N ALA A 14 2.55 0.07 -15.38
CA ALA A 14 1.93 -1.03 -16.11
C ALA A 14 2.22 -0.94 -17.62
N ILE A 15 2.13 0.27 -18.20
CA ILE A 15 2.51 0.52 -19.60
C ILE A 15 3.99 0.18 -19.82
N GLY A 16 4.88 0.65 -18.96
CA GLY A 16 6.31 0.33 -19.05
C GLY A 16 6.58 -1.17 -18.88
N ALA A 17 5.94 -1.81 -17.92
CA ALA A 17 6.05 -3.25 -17.69
C ALA A 17 5.61 -4.06 -18.91
N SER A 18 4.55 -3.64 -19.62
CA SER A 18 4.05 -4.32 -20.82
C SER A 18 5.08 -4.43 -21.96
N GLN A 19 6.09 -3.55 -21.97
CA GLN A 19 7.19 -3.55 -22.93
C GLN A 19 8.32 -4.52 -22.58
N LEU A 20 8.33 -5.07 -21.36
CA LEU A 20 9.29 -6.07 -20.94
C LEU A 20 9.02 -7.42 -21.60
N ASP A 21 10.09 -8.22 -21.75
CA ASP A 21 10.01 -9.59 -22.26
C ASP A 21 8.90 -10.38 -21.53
N PRO A 22 7.96 -11.01 -22.26
CA PRO A 22 6.86 -11.75 -21.65
C PRO A 22 7.32 -12.83 -20.66
N SER A 23 8.43 -13.54 -20.96
CA SER A 23 8.95 -14.58 -20.08
C SER A 23 9.50 -14.02 -18.78
N LEU A 24 10.08 -12.80 -18.81
CA LEU A 24 10.52 -12.08 -17.62
C LEU A 24 9.31 -11.76 -16.74
N ARG A 25 8.26 -11.16 -17.32
CA ARG A 25 7.02 -10.82 -16.60
C ARG A 25 6.39 -12.03 -15.95
N SER A 26 6.18 -13.10 -16.72
CA SER A 26 5.56 -14.33 -16.21
C SER A 26 6.37 -14.98 -15.10
N ARG A 27 7.72 -14.96 -15.20
CA ARG A 27 8.58 -15.51 -14.14
C ARG A 27 8.43 -14.76 -12.82
N HIS A 28 8.42 -13.43 -12.86
CA HIS A 28 8.26 -12.61 -11.66
C HIS A 28 6.85 -12.73 -11.08
N ALA A 29 5.82 -12.70 -11.93
CA ALA A 29 4.43 -12.89 -11.52
C ALA A 29 4.25 -14.24 -10.80
N GLN A 30 4.71 -15.34 -11.42
CA GLN A 30 4.59 -16.67 -10.84
C GLN A 30 5.32 -16.77 -9.50
N TRP A 31 6.51 -16.18 -9.38
CA TRP A 31 7.25 -16.16 -8.12
C TRP A 31 6.52 -15.35 -7.04
N LEU A 32 6.00 -14.16 -7.37
CA LEU A 32 5.25 -13.33 -6.44
C LEU A 32 3.98 -14.04 -5.94
N ILE A 33 3.23 -14.70 -6.84
CA ILE A 33 2.03 -15.46 -6.47
C ILE A 33 2.35 -16.52 -5.40
N THR A 34 3.49 -17.20 -5.50
CA THR A 34 3.88 -18.21 -4.50
C THR A 34 4.37 -17.62 -3.19
N GLN A 35 4.59 -16.31 -3.10
CA GLN A 35 4.95 -15.62 -1.85
C GLN A 35 3.74 -15.26 -0.99
N GLN A 36 2.50 -15.34 -1.51
CA GLN A 36 1.32 -15.06 -0.68
C GLN A 36 1.17 -16.14 0.39
N ARG A 37 1.17 -15.72 1.65
CA ARG A 37 1.10 -16.63 2.81
C ARG A 37 -0.33 -17.05 3.12
N ASP A 38 -0.49 -18.02 4.01
CA ASP A 38 -1.80 -18.58 4.38
C ASP A 38 -2.77 -17.51 4.92
N ASP A 39 -2.24 -16.54 5.67
CA ASP A 39 -2.98 -15.39 6.20
C ASP A 39 -3.44 -14.38 5.14
N GLY A 40 -3.04 -14.57 3.88
CA GLY A 40 -3.38 -13.73 2.73
C GLY A 40 -2.43 -12.56 2.49
N GLY A 41 -1.53 -12.28 3.44
CA GLY A 41 -0.52 -11.24 3.31
C GLY A 41 0.75 -11.71 2.63
N PHE A 42 1.69 -10.77 2.53
CA PHE A 42 3.06 -11.00 2.06
C PHE A 42 4.05 -10.44 3.09
N ALA A 43 5.26 -10.99 3.08
CA ALA A 43 6.30 -10.64 4.04
C ALA A 43 7.62 -10.33 3.33
N GLY A 44 8.55 -9.76 4.10
CA GLY A 44 9.94 -9.62 3.70
C GLY A 44 10.71 -10.95 3.75
N ARG A 45 12.04 -10.83 3.81
CA ARG A 45 12.94 -12.01 3.88
C ARG A 45 12.74 -12.84 5.14
N GLU A 46 12.31 -12.19 6.22
CA GLU A 46 12.08 -12.76 7.54
C GLU A 46 10.83 -12.12 8.15
N GLY A 47 10.29 -12.73 9.21
CA GLY A 47 9.14 -12.23 9.95
C GLY A 47 7.79 -12.62 9.35
N ASP A 48 6.73 -12.06 9.93
CA ASP A 48 5.34 -12.29 9.55
C ASP A 48 4.92 -11.47 8.32
N SER A 49 3.73 -11.73 7.78
CA SER A 49 3.15 -10.83 6.78
C SER A 49 2.95 -9.44 7.37
N ASP A 50 3.17 -8.40 6.56
CA ASP A 50 2.97 -7.00 6.95
C ASP A 50 2.33 -6.16 5.85
N PRO A 51 1.71 -5.02 6.19
CA PRO A 51 1.07 -4.14 5.20
C PRO A 51 2.05 -3.61 4.15
N TYR A 52 3.31 -3.37 4.53
CA TYR A 52 4.33 -2.85 3.62
C TYR A 52 4.60 -3.82 2.47
N TYR A 53 5.10 -5.02 2.75
CA TYR A 53 5.37 -6.03 1.72
C TYR A 53 4.10 -6.51 1.02
N THR A 54 2.96 -6.50 1.70
CA THR A 54 1.66 -6.79 1.06
C THR A 54 1.33 -5.76 -0.01
N ALA A 55 1.43 -4.46 0.28
CA ALA A 55 1.17 -3.41 -0.71
C ALA A 55 2.17 -3.45 -1.88
N PHE A 56 3.45 -3.75 -1.60
CA PHE A 56 4.46 -3.93 -2.64
C PHE A 56 4.15 -5.10 -3.57
N ALA A 57 3.79 -6.27 -3.01
CA ALA A 57 3.44 -7.45 -3.78
C ALA A 57 2.18 -7.22 -4.63
N LEU A 58 1.15 -6.59 -4.05
CA LEU A 58 -0.09 -6.23 -4.77
C LEU A 58 0.19 -5.30 -5.94
N ARG A 59 0.97 -4.23 -5.75
CA ARG A 59 1.32 -3.32 -6.86
C ARG A 59 2.14 -4.05 -7.93
N ALA A 60 3.10 -4.87 -7.53
CA ALA A 60 3.92 -5.64 -8.47
C ALA A 60 3.07 -6.63 -9.29
N LEU A 61 2.16 -7.35 -8.66
CA LEU A 61 1.22 -8.24 -9.35
C LEU A 61 0.28 -7.48 -10.28
N TRP A 62 -0.18 -6.29 -9.86
CA TRP A 62 -1.06 -5.47 -10.68
C TRP A 62 -0.37 -4.96 -11.96
N ILE A 63 0.85 -4.40 -11.85
CA ILE A 63 1.60 -3.93 -13.04
C ILE A 63 2.04 -5.08 -13.96
N LEU A 64 2.12 -6.30 -13.44
CA LEU A 64 2.43 -7.51 -14.20
C LEU A 64 1.19 -8.19 -14.80
N ASP A 65 -0.01 -7.63 -14.62
CA ASP A 65 -1.28 -8.21 -15.07
C ASP A 65 -1.54 -9.61 -14.47
N ALA A 66 -1.21 -9.77 -13.19
CA ALA A 66 -1.25 -11.04 -12.46
C ALA A 66 -1.98 -10.96 -11.10
N LEU A 67 -2.61 -9.82 -10.80
CA LEU A 67 -3.45 -9.65 -9.61
C LEU A 67 -4.88 -10.05 -9.93
N ASP A 68 -5.27 -11.27 -9.55
CA ASP A 68 -6.65 -11.76 -9.69
C ASP A 68 -7.48 -11.56 -8.42
N SER A 69 -8.79 -11.81 -8.52
CA SER A 69 -9.74 -11.67 -7.42
C SER A 69 -9.45 -12.60 -6.23
N LYS A 70 -8.85 -13.77 -6.46
CA LYS A 70 -8.49 -14.71 -5.39
C LYS A 70 -7.33 -14.18 -4.57
N ILE A 71 -6.27 -13.70 -5.24
CA ILE A 71 -5.09 -13.12 -4.58
C ILE A 71 -5.50 -11.82 -3.87
N GLY A 72 -6.19 -10.94 -4.59
CA GLY A 72 -6.65 -9.65 -4.07
C GLY A 72 -7.62 -9.79 -2.90
N GLY A 73 -8.59 -10.71 -2.97
CA GLY A 73 -9.54 -10.96 -1.89
C GLY A 73 -8.87 -11.48 -0.62
N ARG A 74 -7.89 -12.38 -0.73
CA ARG A 74 -7.11 -12.85 0.42
C ARG A 74 -6.27 -11.73 1.05
N ALA A 75 -5.64 -10.90 0.23
CA ALA A 75 -4.89 -9.75 0.72
C ALA A 75 -5.82 -8.71 1.36
N ALA A 76 -7.02 -8.50 0.82
CA ALA A 76 -8.02 -7.61 1.41
C ALA A 76 -8.44 -8.11 2.80
N GLN A 77 -8.63 -9.42 2.99
CA GLN A 77 -8.90 -10.01 4.31
C GLN A 77 -7.75 -9.78 5.29
N PHE A 78 -6.51 -9.98 4.85
CA PHE A 78 -5.32 -9.67 5.66
C PHE A 78 -5.32 -8.19 6.08
N LEU A 79 -5.46 -7.26 5.14
CA LEU A 79 -5.43 -5.82 5.42
C LEU A 79 -6.57 -5.38 6.36
N LYS A 80 -7.77 -5.94 6.22
CA LYS A 80 -8.90 -5.70 7.16
C LYS A 80 -8.54 -6.07 8.59
N GLN A 81 -7.82 -7.18 8.79
CA GLN A 81 -7.35 -7.58 10.12
C GLN A 81 -6.28 -6.66 10.70
N ARG A 82 -5.52 -5.95 9.85
CA ARG A 82 -4.48 -5.01 10.29
C ARG A 82 -5.04 -3.64 10.69
N LEU A 83 -6.24 -3.27 10.24
CA LEU A 83 -6.91 -2.00 10.63
C LEU A 83 -7.08 -1.86 12.15
N THR A 84 -7.27 -2.97 12.87
CA THR A 84 -7.51 -2.94 14.32
C THR A 84 -6.22 -3.02 15.15
N ARG A 85 -5.04 -3.09 14.51
CA ARG A 85 -3.75 -3.19 15.19
C ARG A 85 -3.05 -1.84 15.28
N LYS A 86 -2.16 -1.70 16.26
CA LYS A 86 -1.20 -0.59 16.30
C LYS A 86 -0.09 -0.86 15.30
N GLU A 87 -0.19 -0.23 14.15
CA GLU A 87 0.81 -0.29 13.09
C GLU A 87 1.86 0.82 13.25
N SER A 88 3.06 0.59 12.71
CA SER A 88 3.98 1.71 12.49
C SER A 88 3.39 2.68 11.46
N ILE A 89 3.85 3.94 11.41
CA ILE A 89 3.33 4.88 10.42
C ILE A 89 3.53 4.39 8.98
N ILE A 90 4.67 3.73 8.71
CA ILE A 90 4.96 3.18 7.38
C ILE A 90 3.96 2.07 7.04
N ASP A 91 3.66 1.20 8.01
CA ASP A 91 2.71 0.11 7.82
C ASP A 91 1.28 0.63 7.65
N LEU A 92 0.88 1.66 8.40
CA LEU A 92 -0.42 2.30 8.23
C LEU A 92 -0.58 2.92 6.84
N ILE A 93 0.43 3.65 6.37
CA ILE A 93 0.41 4.25 5.03
C ILE A 93 0.38 3.16 3.95
N SER A 94 1.15 2.09 4.16
CA SER A 94 1.16 0.94 3.24
C SER A 94 -0.18 0.20 3.24
N LEU A 95 -0.86 0.11 4.38
CA LEU A 95 -2.20 -0.42 4.49
C LEU A 95 -3.15 0.38 3.60
N ILE A 96 -3.17 1.71 3.74
CA ILE A 96 -4.02 2.60 2.92
C ILE A 96 -3.77 2.37 1.41
N PHE A 97 -2.50 2.29 0.99
CA PHE A 97 -2.19 2.05 -0.42
C PHE A 97 -2.54 0.65 -0.90
N GLY A 98 -2.30 -0.37 -0.07
CA GLY A 98 -2.71 -1.75 -0.34
C GLY A 98 -4.23 -1.85 -0.51
N SER A 99 -4.99 -1.18 0.37
CA SER A 99 -6.45 -1.08 0.30
C SER A 99 -6.92 -0.45 -1.02
N ALA A 100 -6.34 0.67 -1.41
CA ALA A 100 -6.67 1.31 -2.68
C ALA A 100 -6.35 0.42 -3.90
N ILE A 101 -5.26 -0.35 -3.85
CA ILE A 101 -4.90 -1.28 -4.94
C ILE A 101 -5.94 -2.40 -5.05
N VAL A 102 -6.31 -3.06 -3.95
CA VAL A 102 -7.29 -4.16 -4.02
C VAL A 102 -8.67 -3.68 -4.45
N GLU A 103 -9.08 -2.48 -4.03
CA GLU A 103 -10.33 -1.89 -4.45
C GLU A 103 -10.34 -1.59 -5.96
N LEU A 104 -9.29 -0.95 -6.48
CA LEU A 104 -9.20 -0.59 -7.90
C LEU A 104 -8.98 -1.80 -8.81
N ALA A 105 -8.19 -2.78 -8.37
CA ALA A 105 -7.83 -3.92 -9.20
C ALA A 105 -8.90 -5.02 -9.19
N VAL A 106 -9.55 -5.26 -8.04
CA VAL A 106 -10.46 -6.41 -7.87
C VAL A 106 -11.81 -6.06 -7.20
N GLY A 107 -12.06 -4.80 -6.87
CA GLY A 107 -13.34 -4.34 -6.30
C GLY A 107 -13.53 -4.64 -4.81
N GLU A 108 -12.48 -5.08 -4.10
CA GLU A 108 -12.56 -5.41 -2.68
C GLU A 108 -12.34 -4.18 -1.81
N ILE A 109 -13.37 -3.79 -1.05
CA ILE A 109 -13.32 -2.62 -0.15
C ILE A 109 -12.74 -3.05 1.20
N VAL A 110 -11.57 -2.51 1.55
CA VAL A 110 -10.91 -2.73 2.85
C VAL A 110 -11.23 -1.63 3.85
N ILE A 111 -11.11 -0.37 3.42
CA ILE A 111 -11.46 0.81 4.21
C ILE A 111 -12.72 1.37 3.57
N SER A 112 -13.83 1.42 4.31
CA SER A 112 -15.08 1.97 3.77
C SER A 112 -14.98 3.48 3.60
N ASP A 113 -15.54 4.01 2.51
CA ASP A 113 -15.72 5.45 2.32
C ASP A 113 -16.57 6.11 3.42
N GLU A 114 -17.46 5.32 4.03
CA GLU A 114 -18.35 5.76 5.10
C GLU A 114 -17.67 5.77 6.49
N ASP A 115 -16.46 5.19 6.62
CA ASP A 115 -15.70 5.19 7.88
C ASP A 115 -14.97 6.53 8.08
N LEU A 116 -15.76 7.57 8.33
CA LEU A 116 -15.26 8.91 8.60
C LEU A 116 -14.40 8.98 9.86
N HIS A 117 -14.64 8.08 10.82
CA HIS A 117 -13.87 8.03 12.06
C HIS A 117 -12.45 7.54 11.80
N TRP A 118 -12.28 6.48 11.03
CA TRP A 118 -10.95 6.01 10.62
C TRP A 118 -10.17 7.08 9.86
N ARG A 119 -10.82 7.76 8.90
CA ARG A 119 -10.20 8.86 8.14
C ARG A 119 -9.75 9.99 9.05
N GLN A 120 -10.58 10.40 10.01
CA GLN A 120 -10.21 11.43 10.97
C GLN A 120 -9.03 10.99 11.83
N ASN A 121 -9.02 9.75 12.34
CA ASN A 121 -7.93 9.23 13.14
C ASN A 121 -6.60 9.22 12.38
N VAL A 122 -6.61 8.86 11.10
CA VAL A 122 -5.42 8.93 10.23
C VAL A 122 -4.95 10.38 10.05
N SER A 123 -5.87 11.31 9.77
CA SER A 123 -5.55 12.73 9.61
C SER A 123 -4.96 13.34 10.89
N ASP A 124 -5.54 13.01 12.05
CA ASP A 124 -5.06 13.46 13.35
C ASP A 124 -3.66 12.93 13.63
N LEU A 125 -3.42 11.63 13.38
CA LEU A 125 -2.11 11.02 13.52
C LEU A 125 -1.06 11.68 12.61
N LEU A 126 -1.37 11.86 11.31
CA LEU A 126 -0.44 12.52 10.38
C LEU A 126 -0.10 13.94 10.83
N SER A 127 -1.08 14.65 11.39
CA SER A 127 -0.87 16.00 11.93
C SER A 127 0.14 16.02 13.09
N THR A 128 0.18 14.97 13.92
CA THR A 128 1.18 14.86 15.01
C THR A 128 2.61 14.62 14.53
N LEU A 129 2.79 14.22 13.28
CA LEU A 129 4.10 13.91 12.70
C LEU A 129 4.71 15.09 11.95
N ARG A 130 3.97 16.19 11.78
CA ARG A 130 4.43 17.36 11.06
C ARG A 130 5.46 18.14 11.86
N THR A 131 6.56 18.54 11.22
CA THR A 131 7.68 19.26 11.82
C THR A 131 7.74 20.72 11.39
N ASP A 132 8.43 21.56 12.18
CA ASP A 132 8.57 23.01 11.92
C ASP A 132 9.32 23.33 10.62
N ASP A 133 10.13 22.38 10.13
CA ASP A 133 10.81 22.47 8.83
C ASP A 133 9.88 22.22 7.63
N GLY A 134 8.59 21.95 7.87
CA GLY A 134 7.57 21.71 6.86
C GLY A 134 7.45 20.26 6.41
N GLY A 135 8.33 19.36 6.86
CA GLY A 135 8.26 17.93 6.56
C GLY A 135 7.41 17.12 7.55
N PHE A 136 7.51 15.80 7.43
CA PHE A 136 6.97 14.82 8.37
C PHE A 136 8.09 13.96 8.96
N ALA A 137 8.02 13.73 10.27
CA ALA A 137 8.91 12.85 11.02
C ALA A 137 8.35 11.42 11.11
N LYS A 138 9.21 10.47 11.51
CA LYS A 138 8.80 9.07 11.72
C LYS A 138 7.97 8.87 13.00
N THR A 139 8.23 9.67 14.03
CA THR A 139 7.52 9.63 15.32
C THR A 139 7.22 11.05 15.78
N PRO A 140 6.24 11.25 16.68
CA PRO A 140 5.89 12.58 17.19
C PRO A 140 7.02 13.30 17.93
N GLU A 141 7.98 12.56 18.49
CA GLU A 141 9.15 13.13 19.16
C GLU A 141 10.26 13.55 18.19
N GLY A 142 10.10 13.22 16.91
CA GLY A 142 11.05 13.55 15.86
C GLY A 142 11.10 15.06 15.62
N ARG A 143 12.33 15.62 15.62
CA ARG A 143 12.55 17.07 15.50
C ARG A 143 12.81 17.55 14.09
N ALA A 144 12.96 16.64 13.13
CA ALA A 144 13.25 16.95 11.74
C ALA A 144 12.45 16.02 10.83
N GLY A 145 11.92 16.61 9.77
CA GLY A 145 11.27 15.87 8.72
C GLY A 145 12.27 15.04 7.91
N SER A 146 11.77 14.04 7.20
CA SER A 146 12.56 13.34 6.18
C SER A 146 11.83 13.35 4.84
N THR A 147 12.57 13.36 3.74
CA THR A 147 11.99 13.27 2.40
C THR A 147 11.10 12.05 2.25
N TYR A 148 11.53 10.90 2.78
CA TYR A 148 10.79 9.64 2.73
C TYR A 148 9.46 9.71 3.49
N GLN A 149 9.46 10.12 4.76
CA GLN A 149 8.22 10.23 5.54
C GLN A 149 7.29 11.31 4.99
N THR A 150 7.85 12.45 4.58
CA THR A 150 7.08 13.54 3.97
C THR A 150 6.37 13.08 2.69
N PHE A 151 7.08 12.36 1.82
CA PHE A 151 6.49 11.79 0.62
C PHE A 151 5.32 10.85 0.96
N LEU A 152 5.53 9.90 1.87
CA LEU A 152 4.50 8.94 2.25
C LEU A 152 3.28 9.62 2.89
N SER A 153 3.48 10.57 3.81
CA SER A 153 2.40 11.28 4.49
C SER A 153 1.59 12.15 3.53
N ILE A 154 2.23 12.88 2.61
CA ILE A 154 1.53 13.74 1.64
C ILE A 154 0.64 12.90 0.72
N LEU A 155 1.05 11.69 0.35
CA LEU A 155 0.24 10.81 -0.49
C LEU A 155 -1.07 10.38 0.18
N CYS A 156 -1.16 10.40 1.51
CA CYS A 156 -2.42 10.11 2.22
C CYS A 156 -3.42 11.27 2.20
N TYR A 157 -3.01 12.48 1.80
CA TYR A 157 -3.89 13.65 1.65
C TYR A 157 -4.48 13.81 0.25
N GLN A 158 -4.10 12.95 -0.70
CA GLN A 158 -4.64 12.93 -2.07
C GLN A 158 -5.90 12.07 -2.14
#